data_AF-A0A8T5LDW6-F1
#
_entry.id   AF-A0A8T5LDW6-F1
#
_cell.length_a   1.000
_cell.length_b   1.000
_cell.length_c   1.000
_cell.angle_alpha   90.00
_cell.angle_beta   90.00
_cell.angle_gamma   90.00
#
_symmetry.space_group_name_H-M   'P 1'
#
loop_
_entity.id
_entity.type
_entity.pdbx_description
1 polymer ?
#
loop_
_entity_poly.entity_id
_entity_poly.type
_entity_poly.pdbx_seq_one_letter_code
_entity_poly.pdbx_strand_id
1 'polypeptide(L)'
;MGDDELEIASNIEDYRSDKLMQFNHQALVMEILRKVNEAGCHEMKSGFFNTKEDAIGNVHKTYVEDTRLRFMECVKSAKGVMICDFDEKAKTKINEILESLKTLKTSLLTEQSNWWKSLTPKYQEQYFMKGQGISNSQAFNINHGWYQLYIESELNAYRKIVEELNLLTQRLDFYQTEDFVG
;
A
#
# COMPACT_ATOMS: atom_id res chain seq x y z
N MET A 1 31.14 0.58 -4.81
CA MET A 1 30.86 2.02 -4.88
C MET A 1 29.99 2.24 -6.09
N GLY A 2 28.81 2.79 -5.87
CA GLY A 2 27.74 2.96 -6.84
C GLY A 2 26.48 3.30 -6.04
N ASP A 3 26.48 4.50 -5.47
CA ASP A 3 25.32 5.11 -4.83
C ASP A 3 24.35 5.49 -5.94
N ASP A 4 23.25 4.74 -6.06
CA ASP A 4 22.10 5.16 -6.86
C ASP A 4 21.35 6.22 -6.06
N GLU A 5 21.63 7.48 -6.37
CA GLU A 5 20.86 8.64 -5.95
C GLU A 5 19.40 8.46 -6.39
N LEU A 6 18.53 8.31 -5.39
CA LEU A 6 17.09 8.48 -5.55
C LEU A 6 16.81 9.90 -6.08
N GLU A 7 16.41 10.00 -7.35
CA GLU A 7 15.76 11.19 -7.90
C GLU A 7 14.45 11.43 -7.14
N ILE A 8 14.55 12.24 -6.08
CA ILE A 8 13.39 12.76 -5.37
C ILE A 8 12.77 13.81 -6.28
N ALA A 9 11.60 13.47 -6.81
CA ALA A 9 10.80 14.32 -7.68
C ALA A 9 10.67 15.75 -7.11
N SER A 10 10.98 16.70 -7.99
CA SER A 10 11.15 18.14 -7.85
C SER A 10 9.88 18.94 -7.48
N ASN A 11 9.12 18.49 -6.48
CA ASN A 11 7.95 19.22 -5.94
C ASN A 11 8.08 19.60 -4.45
N ILE A 12 9.30 19.62 -3.91
CA ILE A 12 9.57 20.05 -2.52
C ILE A 12 9.67 21.58 -2.39
N GLU A 13 9.82 22.32 -3.50
CA GLU A 13 10.16 23.75 -3.48
C GLU A 13 9.01 24.71 -3.09
N ASP A 14 7.76 24.24 -3.00
CA ASP A 14 6.65 25.06 -2.50
C ASP A 14 6.52 25.06 -0.96
N TYR A 15 7.37 24.32 -0.25
CA TYR A 15 7.52 24.44 1.21
C TYR A 15 8.51 25.56 1.57
N ARG A 16 8.21 26.81 1.18
CA ARG A 16 8.80 27.97 1.86
C ARG A 16 8.19 28.04 3.26
N SER A 17 8.84 27.37 4.20
CA SER A 17 8.49 27.45 5.62
C SER A 17 8.66 28.89 6.10
N ASP A 18 7.58 29.44 6.66
CA ASP A 18 7.72 30.50 7.64
C ASP A 18 8.66 29.99 8.74
N LYS A 19 9.67 30.80 9.02
CA LYS A 19 10.94 30.49 9.71
C LYS A 19 10.85 30.02 11.18
N LEU A 20 9.72 29.49 11.66
CA LEU A 20 9.50 29.15 13.07
C LEU A 20 8.66 27.89 13.34
N MET A 21 8.31 27.06 12.35
CA MET A 21 7.74 25.74 12.68
C MET A 21 8.85 24.79 13.14
N GLN A 22 9.03 24.71 14.47
CA GLN A 22 9.73 23.57 15.08
C GLN A 22 9.06 22.28 14.58
N PHE A 23 9.84 21.39 13.99
CA PHE A 23 9.36 20.09 13.53
C PHE A 23 8.78 19.33 14.74
N ASN A 24 7.45 19.28 14.84
CA ASN A 24 6.76 18.58 15.89
C ASN A 24 6.44 17.16 15.39
N HIS A 25 7.23 16.18 15.84
CA HIS A 25 7.04 14.76 15.52
C HIS A 25 5.62 14.27 15.83
N GLN A 26 5.03 14.72 16.94
CA GLN A 26 3.65 14.40 17.29
C GLN A 26 2.65 14.93 16.26
N ALA A 27 2.82 16.18 15.80
CA ALA A 27 1.95 16.75 14.77
C ALA A 27 2.06 15.97 13.45
N LEU A 28 3.27 15.53 13.08
CA LEU A 28 3.49 14.71 11.89
C LEU A 28 2.79 13.34 12.02
N VAL A 29 2.95 12.65 13.15
CA VAL A 29 2.29 11.36 13.42
C VAL A 29 0.77 11.49 13.33
N MET A 30 0.20 12.51 13.99
CA MET A 30 -1.25 12.74 13.97
C MET A 30 -1.78 13.04 12.57
N GLU A 31 -1.09 13.89 11.80
CA GLU A 31 -1.47 14.19 10.42
C GLU A 31 -1.42 12.96 9.51
N ILE A 32 -0.43 12.09 9.71
CA ILE A 32 -0.29 10.86 8.92
C ILE A 32 -1.37 9.83 9.28
N LEU A 33 -1.72 9.70 10.56
CA LEU A 33 -2.82 8.81 11.00
C LEU A 33 -4.18 9.34 10.52
N ARG A 34 -4.36 10.66 10.49
CA ARG A 34 -5.55 11.29 9.88
C ARG A 34 -5.68 10.91 8.40
N LYS A 35 -4.60 10.98 7.63
CA LYS A 35 -4.59 10.55 6.21
C LYS A 35 -4.88 9.07 6.03
N VAL A 36 -4.39 8.22 6.94
CA VAL A 36 -4.71 6.78 6.96
C VAL A 36 -6.21 6.56 7.14
N ASN A 37 -6.83 7.27 8.09
CA ASN A 37 -8.28 7.20 8.31
C ASN A 37 -9.06 7.71 7.09
N GLU A 38 -8.68 8.87 6.54
CA GLU A 38 -9.31 9.38 5.33
C GLU A 38 -9.28 8.36 4.19
N ALA A 39 -8.13 7.73 3.93
CA ALA A 39 -8.01 6.67 2.95
C ALA A 39 -8.86 5.43 3.32
N GLY A 40 -8.92 5.08 4.60
CA GLY A 40 -9.69 3.96 5.15
C GLY A 40 -11.21 4.12 5.03
N CYS A 41 -11.73 5.35 5.03
CA CYS A 41 -13.16 5.66 4.88
C CYS A 41 -13.68 5.51 3.44
N HIS A 42 -12.80 5.43 2.44
CA HIS A 42 -13.21 5.23 1.05
C HIS A 42 -13.61 3.77 0.79
N GLU A 43 -14.51 3.56 -0.16
CA GLU A 43 -14.85 2.22 -0.61
C GLU A 43 -13.64 1.56 -1.31
N MET A 44 -13.24 0.38 -0.82
CA MET A 44 -12.03 -0.33 -1.22
C MET A 44 -12.16 -1.00 -2.60
N LYS A 45 -11.92 -0.22 -3.65
CA LYS A 45 -12.03 -0.61 -5.06
C LYS A 45 -10.70 -0.63 -5.79
N SER A 46 -10.63 -1.50 -6.80
CA SER A 46 -9.55 -1.51 -7.78
C SER A 46 -9.50 -0.25 -8.62
N GLY A 47 -8.29 0.18 -8.97
CA GLY A 47 -8.09 1.29 -9.91
C GLY A 47 -8.53 0.92 -11.32
N PHE A 48 -8.96 1.90 -12.11
CA PHE A 48 -9.39 1.69 -13.49
C PHE A 48 -9.19 2.94 -14.34
N PHE A 49 -9.03 2.76 -15.64
CA PHE A 49 -9.03 3.88 -16.58
C PHE A 49 -10.48 4.28 -16.90
N ASN A 50 -10.80 5.54 -16.66
CA ASN A 50 -12.06 6.15 -17.04
C ASN A 50 -11.85 7.04 -18.26
N THR A 51 -12.90 7.26 -19.04
CA THR A 51 -12.92 8.22 -20.15
C THR A 51 -13.89 9.34 -19.82
N LYS A 52 -13.43 10.59 -19.90
CA LYS A 52 -14.27 11.78 -19.77
C LYS A 52 -14.24 12.57 -21.07
N GLU A 53 -15.40 13.01 -21.50
CA GLU A 53 -15.55 13.91 -22.63
C GLU A 53 -15.57 15.35 -22.10
N ASP A 54 -14.78 16.23 -22.71
CA ASP A 54 -14.81 17.66 -22.41
C ASP A 54 -16.01 18.34 -23.09
N ALA A 55 -16.26 19.62 -22.76
CA ALA A 55 -17.36 20.37 -23.35
C ALA A 55 -17.19 20.66 -24.87
N ILE A 56 -16.02 20.36 -25.44
CA ILE A 56 -15.65 20.59 -26.85
C ILE A 56 -15.76 19.26 -27.65
N GLY A 57 -15.97 18.12 -26.98
CA GLY A 57 -16.09 16.80 -27.57
C GLY A 57 -14.80 15.97 -27.62
N ASN A 58 -13.72 16.42 -26.95
CA ASN A 58 -12.48 15.65 -26.84
C ASN A 58 -12.60 14.59 -25.73
N VAL A 59 -12.15 13.38 -26.04
CA VAL A 59 -12.15 12.26 -25.09
C VAL A 59 -10.78 12.15 -24.40
N HIS A 60 -10.77 12.36 -23.08
CA HIS A 60 -9.59 12.20 -22.24
C HIS A 60 -9.68 10.91 -21.42
N LYS A 61 -8.59 10.12 -21.42
CA LYS A 61 -8.44 8.99 -20.51
C LYS A 61 -7.86 9.49 -19.19
N THR A 62 -8.57 9.27 -18.10
CA THR A 62 -8.13 9.60 -16.73
C THR A 62 -8.05 8.33 -15.92
N TYR A 63 -6.92 8.08 -15.27
CA TYR A 63 -6.79 6.96 -14.34
C TYR A 63 -7.47 7.31 -13.02
N VAL A 64 -8.37 6.44 -12.57
CA VAL A 64 -8.95 6.46 -11.23
C VAL A 64 -8.09 5.54 -10.37
N GLU A 65 -7.54 6.11 -9.30
CA GLU A 65 -6.60 5.44 -8.40
C GLU A 65 -7.20 4.21 -7.70
N ASP A 66 -6.37 3.19 -7.44
CA ASP A 66 -6.73 2.05 -6.61
C ASP A 66 -6.72 2.46 -5.13
N THR A 67 -7.91 2.64 -4.58
CA THR A 67 -8.12 3.04 -3.18
C THR A 67 -7.52 2.05 -2.17
N ARG A 68 -7.41 0.76 -2.52
CA ARG A 68 -6.80 -0.26 -1.65
C ARG A 68 -5.29 -0.02 -1.57
N LEU A 69 -4.65 0.19 -2.72
CA LEU A 69 -3.21 0.51 -2.77
C LEU A 69 -2.92 1.82 -2.05
N ARG A 70 -3.74 2.86 -2.29
CA ARG A 70 -3.61 4.14 -1.60
C ARG A 70 -3.67 3.98 -0.09
N PHE A 71 -4.66 3.25 0.44
CA PHE A 71 -4.75 2.98 1.87
C PHE A 71 -3.49 2.30 2.39
N MET A 72 -3.04 1.22 1.73
CA MET A 72 -1.83 0.49 2.15
C MET A 72 -0.57 1.36 2.13
N GLU A 73 -0.41 2.23 1.14
CA GLU A 73 0.69 3.20 1.10
C GLU A 73 0.62 4.18 2.27
N CYS A 74 -0.57 4.72 2.61
CA CYS A 74 -0.73 5.56 3.80
C CYS A 74 -0.30 4.83 5.09
N VAL A 75 -0.67 3.55 5.24
CA VAL A 75 -0.26 2.76 6.41
C VAL A 75 1.24 2.51 6.43
N LYS A 76 1.88 2.24 5.28
CA LYS A 76 3.34 2.10 5.18
C LYS A 76 4.04 3.38 5.60
N SER A 77 3.55 4.54 5.16
CA SER A 77 4.08 5.85 5.56
C SER A 77 3.92 6.07 7.06
N ALA A 78 2.76 5.74 7.64
CA ALA A 78 2.52 5.84 9.08
C ALA A 78 3.50 4.97 9.88
N LYS A 79 3.63 3.71 9.48
CA LYS A 79 4.60 2.77 10.07
C LYS A 79 6.03 3.29 9.97
N GLY A 80 6.40 3.90 8.83
CA GLY A 80 7.74 4.44 8.60
C GLY A 80 8.06 5.63 9.50
N VAL A 81 7.11 6.54 9.70
CA VAL A 81 7.29 7.70 10.59
C VAL A 81 7.32 7.28 12.06
N MET A 82 6.46 6.34 12.46
CA MET A 82 6.36 5.89 13.86
C MET A 82 7.42 4.85 14.24
N ILE A 83 8.32 4.43 13.34
CA ILE A 83 9.25 3.32 13.57
C ILE A 83 10.15 3.54 14.79
N CYS A 84 10.53 4.80 15.05
CA CYS A 84 11.35 5.18 16.20
C CYS A 84 10.59 5.13 17.53
N ASP A 85 9.26 5.15 17.48
CA ASP A 85 8.38 5.15 18.66
C ASP A 85 7.91 3.73 19.04
N PHE A 86 8.30 2.71 18.28
CA PHE A 86 7.83 1.35 18.51
C PHE A 86 8.31 0.80 19.84
N ASP A 87 7.37 0.40 20.69
CA ASP A 87 7.65 -0.49 21.80
C ASP A 87 7.83 -1.94 21.32
N GLU A 88 8.35 -2.80 22.20
CA GLU A 88 8.59 -4.22 21.88
C GLU A 88 7.31 -4.96 21.46
N LYS A 89 6.14 -4.53 21.98
CA LYS A 89 4.84 -5.12 21.64
C LYS A 89 4.45 -4.79 20.20
N ALA A 90 4.47 -3.52 19.81
CA ALA A 90 4.17 -3.07 18.44
C ALA A 90 5.15 -3.70 17.44
N LYS A 91 6.44 -3.68 17.77
CA LYS A 91 7.50 -4.27 16.93
C LYS A 91 7.26 -5.75 16.68
N THR A 92 6.98 -6.52 17.73
CA THR A 92 6.70 -7.96 17.61
C THR A 92 5.44 -8.19 16.78
N LYS A 93 4.34 -7.51 17.11
CA LYS A 93 3.05 -7.71 16.46
C LYS A 93 3.07 -7.36 14.97
N ILE A 94 3.65 -6.22 14.61
CA ILE A 94 3.75 -5.77 13.22
C ILE A 94 4.66 -6.71 12.42
N ASN A 95 5.78 -7.17 13.00
CA ASN A 95 6.66 -8.12 12.33
C ASN A 95 5.99 -9.47 12.09
N GLU A 96 5.22 -10.00 13.06
CA GLU A 96 4.43 -11.22 12.88
C GLU A 96 3.43 -11.11 11.71
N ILE A 97 2.74 -9.96 11.61
CA ILE A 97 1.80 -9.69 10.52
C ILE A 97 2.52 -9.68 9.17
N LEU A 98 3.65 -8.98 9.07
CA LEU A 98 4.41 -8.86 7.83
C LEU A 98 5.04 -10.20 7.39
N GLU A 99 5.56 -11.00 8.33
CA GLU A 99 6.12 -12.32 8.02
C GLU A 99 5.03 -13.32 7.61
N SER A 100 3.85 -13.26 8.25
CA SER A 100 2.69 -14.06 7.83
C SER A 100 2.28 -13.70 6.39
N LEU A 101 2.20 -12.41 6.06
CA LEU A 101 1.86 -11.94 4.72
C LEU A 101 2.91 -12.35 3.67
N LYS A 102 4.20 -12.28 4.02
CA LYS A 102 5.32 -12.71 3.16
C LYS A 102 5.29 -14.22 2.89
N THR A 103 4.97 -15.00 3.91
CA THR A 103 4.79 -16.46 3.79
C THR A 103 3.64 -16.78 2.85
N LEU A 104 2.49 -16.12 3.04
CA LEU A 104 1.34 -16.27 2.15
C LEU A 104 1.67 -15.88 0.71
N LYS A 105 2.33 -14.74 0.49
CA LYS A 105 2.78 -14.29 -0.84
C LYS A 105 3.60 -15.37 -1.53
N THR A 106 4.57 -15.93 -0.81
CA THR A 106 5.48 -16.95 -1.33
C THR A 106 4.72 -18.24 -1.69
N SER A 107 3.76 -18.66 -0.86
CA SER A 107 2.88 -19.81 -1.14
C SER A 107 2.08 -19.60 -2.43
N LEU A 108 1.38 -18.47 -2.55
CA LEU A 108 0.51 -18.17 -3.70
C LEU A 108 1.32 -18.03 -5.00
N LEU A 109 2.50 -17.40 -4.97
CA LEU A 109 3.39 -17.33 -6.13
C LEU A 109 3.91 -18.71 -6.54
N THR A 110 4.19 -19.59 -5.57
CA THR A 110 4.61 -20.97 -5.83
C THR A 110 3.50 -21.75 -6.50
N GLU A 111 2.26 -21.64 -6.01
CA GLU A 111 1.08 -22.25 -6.62
C GLU A 111 0.86 -21.74 -8.06
N GLN A 112 0.89 -20.42 -8.26
CA GLN A 112 0.79 -19.81 -9.59
C GLN A 112 1.86 -20.35 -10.55
N SER A 113 3.12 -20.42 -10.10
CA SER A 113 4.24 -20.93 -10.88
C SER A 113 4.08 -22.43 -11.19
N ASN A 114 3.64 -23.23 -10.22
CA ASN A 114 3.43 -24.66 -10.41
C ASN A 114 2.29 -24.95 -11.38
N TRP A 115 1.20 -24.19 -11.28
CA TRP A 115 0.12 -24.21 -12.26
C TRP A 115 0.62 -23.87 -13.66
N TRP A 116 1.42 -22.81 -13.81
CA TRP A 116 1.98 -22.45 -15.12
C TRP A 116 2.84 -23.56 -15.74
N LYS A 117 3.71 -24.16 -14.93
CA LYS A 117 4.61 -25.24 -15.35
C LYS A 117 3.89 -26.55 -15.69
N SER A 118 2.67 -26.76 -15.18
CA SER A 118 1.88 -27.95 -15.49
C SER A 118 1.15 -27.86 -16.84
N LEU A 119 1.05 -26.65 -17.42
CA LEU A 119 0.44 -26.44 -18.73
C LEU A 119 1.35 -26.92 -19.86
N THR A 120 0.75 -27.43 -20.93
CA THR A 120 1.49 -27.73 -22.17
C THR A 120 1.89 -26.44 -22.88
N PRO A 121 2.95 -26.46 -23.73
CA PRO A 121 3.40 -25.26 -24.46
C PRO A 121 2.27 -24.59 -25.26
N LYS A 122 1.38 -25.38 -25.87
CA LYS A 122 0.21 -24.88 -26.60
C LYS A 122 -0.74 -24.06 -25.70
N TYR A 123 -1.00 -24.52 -24.48
CA TYR A 123 -1.85 -23.76 -23.56
C TYR A 123 -1.13 -22.53 -23.02
N GLN A 124 0.17 -22.62 -22.72
CA GLN A 124 0.96 -21.46 -22.30
C GLN A 124 0.91 -20.34 -23.35
N GLU A 125 1.08 -20.68 -24.63
CA GLU A 125 0.97 -19.72 -25.73
C GLU A 125 -0.42 -19.07 -25.79
N GLN A 126 -1.50 -19.85 -25.65
CA GLN A 126 -2.87 -19.34 -25.61
C GLN A 126 -3.11 -18.37 -24.44
N TYR A 127 -2.58 -18.67 -23.25
CA TYR A 127 -2.68 -17.79 -22.10
C TYR A 127 -1.85 -16.51 -22.28
N PHE A 128 -0.66 -16.60 -22.88
CA PHE A 128 0.15 -15.42 -23.22
C PHE A 128 -0.59 -14.49 -24.20
N MET A 129 -1.20 -15.03 -25.25
CA MET A 129 -1.99 -14.23 -26.21
C MET A 129 -3.19 -13.53 -25.55
N LYS A 130 -3.69 -14.05 -24.43
CA LYS A 130 -4.78 -13.44 -23.63
C LYS A 130 -4.28 -12.50 -22.53
N GLY A 131 -2.98 -12.23 -22.42
CA GLY A 131 -2.40 -11.42 -21.34
C GLY A 131 -2.39 -12.10 -19.96
N GLN A 132 -2.62 -13.41 -19.92
CA GLN A 132 -2.66 -14.24 -18.72
C GLN A 132 -1.37 -15.05 -18.52
N GLY A 133 -0.34 -14.77 -19.32
CA GLY A 133 0.96 -15.38 -19.22
C GLY A 133 1.70 -14.98 -17.94
N ILE A 134 2.54 -15.87 -17.45
CA ILE A 134 3.40 -15.61 -16.29
C ILE A 134 4.82 -15.40 -16.82
N SER A 135 5.26 -14.14 -16.85
CA SER A 135 6.59 -13.74 -17.30
C SER A 135 7.62 -13.70 -16.17
N ASN A 136 7.18 -13.49 -14.93
CA ASN A 136 8.02 -13.38 -13.75
C ASN A 136 7.42 -14.23 -12.62
N SER A 137 8.19 -15.18 -12.09
CA SER A 137 7.76 -16.03 -10.97
C SER A 137 7.65 -15.28 -9.64
N GLN A 138 8.19 -14.06 -9.56
CA GLN A 138 8.15 -13.21 -8.36
C GLN A 138 6.96 -12.23 -8.35
N ALA A 139 6.21 -12.14 -9.45
CA ALA A 139 5.07 -11.24 -9.59
C ALA A 139 3.77 -12.01 -9.87
N PHE A 140 2.68 -11.53 -9.29
CA PHE A 140 1.35 -12.03 -9.65
C PHE A 140 0.96 -11.51 -11.02
N ASN A 141 0.28 -12.35 -11.81
CA ASN A 141 -0.50 -11.84 -12.92
C ASN A 141 -1.85 -11.36 -12.36
N ILE A 142 -2.19 -10.09 -12.59
CA ILE A 142 -3.38 -9.44 -12.05
C ILE A 142 -4.71 -10.07 -12.53
N ASN A 143 -4.66 -10.82 -13.64
CA ASN A 143 -5.83 -11.45 -14.24
C ASN A 143 -6.16 -12.82 -13.62
N HIS A 144 -5.31 -13.34 -12.73
CA HIS A 144 -5.53 -14.60 -12.03
C HIS A 144 -6.01 -14.40 -10.58
N GLY A 145 -6.74 -15.39 -10.07
CA GLY A 145 -7.34 -15.33 -8.73
C GLY A 145 -6.32 -15.15 -7.58
N TRP A 146 -5.09 -15.66 -7.72
CA TRP A 146 -4.03 -15.50 -6.70
C TRP A 146 -3.74 -14.04 -6.37
N TYR A 147 -3.81 -13.15 -7.37
CA TYR A 147 -3.61 -11.71 -7.14
C TYR A 147 -4.71 -11.13 -6.25
N GLN A 148 -5.98 -11.45 -6.52
CA GLN A 148 -7.10 -10.95 -5.73
C GLN A 148 -7.04 -11.48 -4.29
N LEU A 149 -6.78 -12.78 -4.12
CA LEU A 149 -6.59 -13.38 -2.80
C LEU A 149 -5.45 -12.72 -2.01
N TYR A 150 -4.33 -12.44 -2.68
CA TYR A 150 -3.20 -11.76 -2.06
C TYR A 150 -3.55 -10.31 -1.67
N ILE A 151 -4.16 -9.52 -2.57
CA ILE A 151 -4.53 -8.13 -2.30
C ILE A 151 -5.53 -8.01 -1.14
N GLU A 152 -6.53 -8.89 -1.05
CA GLU A 152 -7.47 -8.91 0.07
C GLU A 152 -6.77 -9.24 1.39
N SER A 153 -5.85 -10.21 1.36
CA SER A 153 -5.05 -10.60 2.52
C SER A 153 -4.10 -9.49 2.95
N GLU A 154 -3.47 -8.81 1.99
CA GLU A 154 -2.60 -7.67 2.21
C GLU A 154 -3.37 -6.50 2.83
N LEU A 155 -4.54 -6.16 2.27
CA LEU A 155 -5.42 -5.12 2.82
C LEU A 155 -5.80 -5.40 4.28
N ASN A 156 -6.18 -6.65 4.59
CA ASN A 156 -6.50 -7.07 5.95
C ASN A 156 -5.29 -7.03 6.89
N ALA A 157 -4.09 -7.36 6.40
CA ALA A 157 -2.86 -7.22 7.17
C ALA A 157 -2.59 -5.74 7.51
N TYR A 158 -2.75 -4.83 6.56
CA TYR A 158 -2.56 -3.39 6.80
C TYR A 158 -3.61 -2.80 7.74
N ARG A 159 -4.86 -3.27 7.72
CA ARG A 159 -5.86 -2.90 8.75
C ARG A 159 -5.39 -3.25 10.16
N LYS A 160 -4.87 -4.47 10.35
CA LYS A 160 -4.30 -4.90 11.65
C LYS A 160 -3.08 -4.08 12.06
N ILE A 161 -2.26 -3.63 11.09
CA ILE A 161 -1.14 -2.72 11.37
C ILE A 161 -1.68 -1.37 11.86
N VAL A 162 -2.72 -0.82 11.23
CA VAL A 162 -3.34 0.44 11.69
C VAL A 162 -3.90 0.31 13.10
N GLU A 163 -4.58 -0.79 13.41
CA GLU A 163 -5.05 -1.09 14.77
C GLU A 163 -3.90 -1.05 15.78
N GLU A 164 -2.77 -1.70 15.47
CA GLU A 164 -1.61 -1.69 16.36
C GLU A 164 -0.95 -0.30 16.46
N LEU A 165 -0.89 0.47 15.38
CA LEU A 165 -0.38 1.85 15.41
C LEU A 165 -1.26 2.77 16.28
N ASN A 166 -2.59 2.62 16.21
CA ASN A 166 -3.52 3.33 17.08
C ASN A 166 -3.40 2.89 18.55
N LEU A 167 -3.16 1.61 18.81
CA LEU A 167 -2.87 1.15 20.17
C LEU A 167 -1.51 1.67 20.66
N LEU A 168 -0.53 1.83 19.78
CA LEU A 168 0.78 2.39 20.14
C LEU A 168 0.66 3.86 20.53
N THR A 169 -0.12 4.68 19.80
CA THR A 169 -0.32 6.08 20.19
C THR A 169 -0.98 6.21 21.56
N GLN A 170 -1.95 5.35 21.87
CA GLN A 170 -2.57 5.29 23.20
C GLN A 170 -1.58 4.90 24.30
N ARG A 171 -0.66 3.97 24.03
CA ARG A 171 0.36 3.54 25.02
C ARG A 171 1.41 4.61 25.29
N LEU A 172 1.72 5.42 24.28
CA LEU A 172 2.77 6.43 24.38
C LEU A 172 2.33 7.68 25.15
N ASP A 173 1.03 7.88 25.38
CA ASP A 173 0.39 8.97 26.16
C ASP A 173 0.78 10.41 25.73
N PHE A 174 1.68 10.52 24.76
CA PHE A 174 2.29 11.73 24.24
C PHE A 174 1.45 12.35 23.12
N TYR A 175 0.74 11.52 22.35
CA TYR A 175 -0.16 11.97 21.30
C TYR A 175 -1.51 12.29 21.92
N GLN A 176 -1.66 13.51 22.45
CA GLN A 176 -2.97 13.96 22.92
C GLN A 176 -3.97 13.95 21.76
N THR A 177 -4.95 13.08 21.92
CA THR A 177 -6.11 12.90 21.05
C THR A 177 -7.03 14.10 21.19
N GLU A 178 -6.87 15.10 20.33
CA GLU A 178 -8.05 15.80 19.83
C GLU A 178 -8.66 14.86 18.76
N ASP A 179 -9.72 14.16 19.15
CA ASP A 179 -10.65 13.39 18.30
C ASP A 179 -10.15 12.11 17.59
N PHE A 180 -10.04 11.01 18.34
CA PHE A 180 -10.11 9.64 17.81
C PHE A 180 -11.13 8.82 18.60
N VAL A 181 -12.41 9.22 18.52
CA VAL A 181 -13.55 8.36 18.87
C VAL A 181 -14.57 8.51 17.74
N GLY A 182 -14.72 7.45 16.93
CA GLY A 182 -15.67 7.38 15.83
C GLY A 182 -15.45 6.14 14.98
#